data_AF-A0A094DZ51-F1
#
_entry.id   AF-A0A094DZ51-F1
#
_cell.length_a   1.000
_cell.length_b   1.000
_cell.length_c   1.000
_cell.angle_alpha   90.00
_cell.angle_beta   90.00
_cell.angle_gamma   90.00
#
_symmetry.space_group_name_H-M   'P 1'
#
loop_
_entity.id
_entity.type
_entity.pdbx_description
1 polymer ?
#
loop_
_entity_poly.entity_id
_entity_poly.type
_entity_poly.pdbx_seq_one_letter_code
_entity_poly.pdbx_strand_id
1 'polypeptide(L)'
;MACLRTITEGLPDRINVLEHGGVVKGRYKDDDQVYANQYFTGRAFLSRSAIPDIKPNTKIISICGIPLNKFKNRWLLLKAAGERQEPPRGEYQFGPGERIFIYDVLLTEVKERGLTYMASYPGLDERAKNIALHGSINRLLEDNERPTLMELVEMRDSIDYRMRKIMGAATAYKKFWDLDMPDCEKVDVDAYVGSNVRRAFALVGKYALFDEPARLQGHTYVKGLKYIACCIAETGWSYAEATAKLDSLVKYK
;
A
#
# COMPACT_ATOMS: atom_id res chain seq x y z
N MET A 1 -12.79 -38.50 -26.53
CA MET A 1 -12.67 -37.97 -25.16
C MET A 1 -11.80 -38.92 -24.35
N ALA A 2 -10.68 -38.43 -23.81
CA ALA A 2 -9.90 -39.12 -22.79
C ALA A 2 -9.65 -38.12 -21.64
N CYS A 3 -9.89 -38.56 -20.41
CA CYS A 3 -9.89 -37.76 -19.19
C CYS A 3 -8.46 -37.26 -18.86
N LEU A 4 -8.31 -35.97 -18.55
CA LEU A 4 -7.04 -35.32 -18.17
C LEU A 4 -6.41 -35.83 -16.86
N ARG A 5 -7.04 -36.77 -16.14
CA ARG A 5 -6.53 -37.31 -14.87
C ARG A 5 -5.39 -38.34 -15.05
N THR A 6 -5.28 -39.02 -16.18
CA THR A 6 -4.30 -40.11 -16.37
C THR A 6 -2.87 -39.63 -16.65
N ILE A 7 -2.66 -38.36 -17.00
CA ILE A 7 -1.33 -37.84 -17.40
C ILE A 7 -0.48 -37.44 -16.18
N THR A 8 -1.09 -37.33 -14.99
CA THR A 8 -0.41 -36.87 -13.77
C THR A 8 0.00 -38.00 -12.82
N GLU A 9 -0.35 -39.26 -13.08
CA GLU A 9 -0.08 -40.39 -12.18
C GLU A 9 1.36 -40.95 -12.26
N GLY A 10 2.22 -40.39 -13.13
CA GLY A 10 3.59 -40.90 -13.35
C GLY A 10 4.73 -39.91 -13.06
N LEU A 11 4.45 -38.71 -12.54
CA LEU A 11 5.50 -37.73 -12.22
C LEU A 11 5.87 -37.83 -10.73
N PRO A 12 7.16 -37.99 -10.38
CA PRO A 12 7.57 -38.04 -8.98
C PRO A 12 7.26 -36.70 -8.30
N ASP A 13 6.63 -36.76 -7.13
CA ASP A 13 6.01 -35.60 -6.47
C ASP A 13 6.99 -34.48 -6.07
N ARG A 14 8.29 -34.75 -5.96
CA ARG A 14 9.31 -33.76 -5.59
C ARG A 14 10.68 -34.17 -6.10
N ILE A 15 11.29 -33.38 -6.99
CA ILE A 15 12.76 -33.38 -7.10
C ILE A 15 13.26 -32.49 -5.98
N ASN A 16 13.80 -33.12 -4.94
CA ASN A 16 14.33 -32.45 -3.77
C ASN A 16 15.64 -31.74 -4.15
N VAL A 17 15.66 -30.41 -4.14
CA VAL A 17 16.81 -29.58 -4.58
C VAL A 17 17.94 -29.59 -3.55
N LEU A 18 17.77 -30.27 -2.41
CA LEU A 18 18.72 -30.25 -1.30
C LEU A 18 19.98 -31.10 -1.51
N GLU A 19 20.03 -32.00 -2.50
CA GLU A 19 21.19 -32.88 -2.62
C GLU A 19 22.37 -32.27 -3.38
N HIS A 20 22.18 -31.23 -4.20
CA HIS A 20 23.23 -30.74 -5.13
C HIS A 20 23.30 -29.21 -5.18
N GLY A 21 23.81 -28.58 -4.11
CA GLY A 21 24.20 -27.16 -3.94
C GLY A 21 23.90 -26.15 -5.08
N GLY A 22 23.21 -25.05 -4.75
CA GLY A 22 22.82 -24.00 -5.69
C GLY A 22 23.68 -22.73 -5.65
N VAL A 23 23.74 -21.98 -6.77
CA VAL A 23 24.49 -20.71 -6.90
C VAL A 23 23.53 -19.51 -6.97
N VAL A 24 23.79 -18.47 -6.16
CA VAL A 24 23.11 -17.17 -6.21
C VAL A 24 24.15 -16.06 -6.37
N LYS A 25 23.99 -15.18 -7.38
CA LYS A 25 24.88 -14.03 -7.69
C LYS A 25 26.35 -14.37 -8.01
N GLY A 26 26.61 -15.53 -8.59
CA GLY A 26 27.93 -15.83 -9.16
C GLY A 26 29.07 -16.02 -8.16
N ARG A 27 28.78 -16.38 -6.90
CA ARG A 27 29.77 -16.93 -5.95
C ARG A 27 29.29 -18.29 -5.47
N TYR A 28 30.19 -19.28 -5.43
CA TYR A 28 29.93 -20.56 -4.76
C TYR A 28 29.69 -20.29 -3.28
N LYS A 29 28.63 -20.87 -2.73
CA LYS A 29 28.28 -20.81 -1.31
C LYS A 29 28.23 -22.24 -0.78
N ASP A 30 28.68 -22.42 0.45
CA ASP A 30 28.52 -23.66 1.20
C ASP A 30 27.06 -23.86 1.65
N ASP A 31 26.74 -25.07 2.10
CA ASP A 31 25.38 -25.48 2.44
C ASP A 31 24.77 -24.60 3.54
N ASP A 32 25.56 -24.18 4.53
CA ASP A 32 25.11 -23.33 5.64
C ASP A 32 24.62 -21.95 5.15
N GLN A 33 25.30 -21.37 4.14
CA GLN A 33 24.89 -20.10 3.54
C GLN A 33 23.68 -20.22 2.60
N VAL A 34 23.35 -21.43 2.13
CA VAL A 34 22.12 -21.71 1.38
C VAL A 34 20.92 -21.77 2.34
N TYR A 35 21.08 -22.40 3.51
CA TYR A 35 20.04 -22.50 4.54
C TYR A 35 19.67 -21.16 5.19
N ALA A 36 20.59 -20.18 5.23
CA ALA A 36 20.32 -18.85 5.77
C ALA A 36 19.49 -17.93 4.85
N ASN A 37 19.30 -18.29 3.57
CA ASN A 37 18.46 -17.48 2.68
C ASN A 37 16.99 -17.79 2.92
N GLN A 38 16.19 -16.74 3.15
CA GLN A 38 14.74 -16.85 3.16
C GLN A 38 14.27 -17.47 1.84
N TYR A 39 13.81 -18.71 1.92
CA TYR A 39 13.04 -19.33 0.85
C TYR A 39 11.84 -18.42 0.58
N PHE A 40 11.77 -17.82 -0.60
CA PHE A 40 10.56 -17.15 -1.06
C PHE A 40 9.53 -18.22 -1.41
N THR A 41 8.83 -18.74 -0.39
CA THR A 41 7.81 -19.79 -0.52
C THR A 41 6.46 -19.26 -1.02
N GLY A 42 6.49 -18.42 -2.06
CA GLY A 42 5.32 -17.89 -2.74
C GLY A 42 5.10 -18.58 -4.09
N ARG A 43 3.83 -18.81 -4.48
CA ARG A 43 3.46 -19.48 -5.74
C ARG A 43 3.86 -18.75 -7.04
N ALA A 44 4.42 -17.54 -6.97
CA ALA A 44 5.06 -16.85 -8.09
C ALA A 44 5.84 -15.63 -7.59
N PHE A 45 6.99 -15.32 -8.21
CA PHE A 45 7.62 -14.00 -8.13
C PHE A 45 7.92 -13.49 -9.54
N LEU A 46 7.75 -12.18 -9.75
CA LEU A 46 8.16 -11.49 -10.97
C LEU A 46 9.44 -10.69 -10.66
N SER A 47 10.56 -11.07 -11.27
CA SER A 47 11.77 -10.25 -11.25
C SER A 47 11.68 -9.18 -12.35
N ARG A 48 11.97 -7.91 -12.01
CA ARG A 48 12.15 -6.83 -13.00
C ARG A 48 13.58 -6.75 -13.54
N SER A 49 14.49 -7.62 -13.11
CA SER A 49 15.86 -7.64 -13.59
C SER A 49 15.94 -8.39 -14.93
N ALA A 50 16.62 -7.79 -15.91
CA ALA A 50 17.03 -8.50 -17.12
C ALA A 50 17.77 -9.79 -16.72
N ILE A 51 17.45 -10.90 -17.39
CA ILE A 51 18.20 -12.16 -17.21
C ILE A 51 19.65 -11.82 -17.60
N PRO A 52 20.62 -11.90 -16.67
CA PRO A 52 22.00 -11.58 -17.01
C PRO A 52 22.50 -12.56 -18.08
N ASP A 53 23.35 -12.07 -18.99
CA ASP A 53 23.95 -12.87 -20.07
C ASP A 53 24.42 -14.22 -19.54
N ILE A 54 23.74 -15.28 -19.99
CA ILE A 54 23.99 -16.66 -19.54
C ILE A 54 25.34 -17.08 -20.11
N LYS A 55 26.37 -17.14 -19.26
CA LYS A 55 27.70 -17.59 -19.67
C LYS A 55 27.67 -19.07 -20.10
N PRO A 56 28.57 -19.49 -21.01
CA PRO A 56 28.75 -20.91 -21.33
C PRO A 56 28.90 -21.75 -20.05
N ASN A 57 28.29 -22.94 -20.03
CA ASN A 57 28.26 -23.88 -18.89
C ASN A 57 27.42 -23.45 -17.66
N THR A 58 26.52 -22.48 -17.80
CA THR A 58 25.54 -22.15 -16.76
C THR A 58 24.31 -23.06 -16.85
N LYS A 59 24.00 -23.81 -15.77
CA LYS A 59 22.80 -24.65 -15.68
C LYS A 59 21.62 -23.85 -15.12
N ILE A 60 20.58 -23.62 -15.93
CA ILE A 60 19.34 -22.96 -15.49
C ILE A 60 18.47 -23.99 -14.77
N ILE A 61 18.24 -23.78 -13.48
CA ILE A 61 17.59 -24.76 -12.59
C ILE A 61 16.05 -24.59 -12.63
N SER A 62 15.57 -23.37 -12.89
CA SER A 62 14.15 -23.05 -13.09
C SER A 62 14.02 -21.67 -13.74
N ILE A 63 13.04 -21.52 -14.63
CA ILE A 63 12.61 -20.22 -15.17
C ILE A 63 11.19 -20.00 -14.67
N CYS A 64 10.97 -18.95 -13.88
CA CYS A 64 9.63 -18.56 -13.47
C CYS A 64 8.94 -17.80 -14.62
N GLY A 65 7.93 -18.43 -15.22
CA GLY A 65 7.13 -17.86 -16.29
C GLY A 65 6.13 -18.88 -16.85
N ILE A 66 5.12 -18.42 -17.57
CA ILE A 66 4.25 -19.33 -18.35
C ILE A 66 5.08 -19.80 -19.55
N PRO A 67 5.29 -21.13 -19.74
CA PRO A 67 5.98 -21.65 -20.92
C PRO A 67 5.42 -21.03 -22.20
N LEU A 68 6.29 -20.65 -23.15
CA LEU A 68 5.88 -19.91 -24.36
C LEU A 68 4.74 -20.58 -25.13
N ASN A 69 4.69 -21.91 -25.17
CA ASN A 69 3.59 -22.67 -25.75
C ASN A 69 2.27 -22.49 -24.97
N LYS A 70 2.30 -22.48 -23.63
CA LYS A 70 1.15 -22.18 -22.78
C LYS A 70 0.73 -20.71 -22.90
N PHE A 71 1.68 -19.79 -23.06
CA PHE A 71 1.39 -18.36 -23.29
C PHE A 71 0.70 -18.17 -24.63
N LYS A 72 1.22 -18.76 -25.71
CA LYS A 72 0.62 -18.71 -27.06
C LYS A 72 -0.81 -19.25 -27.04
N ASN A 73 -1.02 -20.41 -26.42
CA ASN A 73 -2.36 -21.00 -26.32
C ASN A 73 -3.31 -20.11 -25.51
N ARG A 74 -2.85 -19.56 -24.38
CA ARG A 74 -3.66 -18.66 -23.56
C ARG A 74 -3.95 -17.33 -24.25
N TRP A 75 -3.01 -16.79 -25.00
CA TRP A 75 -3.16 -15.59 -25.82
C TRP A 75 -4.16 -15.80 -26.95
N LEU A 76 -4.09 -16.95 -27.65
CA LEU A 76 -5.07 -17.31 -28.68
C LEU A 76 -6.47 -17.49 -28.10
N LEU A 77 -6.60 -18.11 -26.91
CA LEU A 77 -7.86 -18.21 -26.19
C LEU A 77 -8.41 -16.84 -25.80
N LEU A 78 -7.56 -15.91 -25.34
CA LEU A 78 -7.96 -14.54 -25.00
C LEU A 78 -8.43 -13.76 -26.24
N LYS A 79 -7.76 -13.91 -27.38
CA LYS A 79 -8.21 -13.32 -28.64
C LYS A 79 -9.56 -13.89 -29.11
N ALA A 80 -9.77 -15.19 -28.90
CA ALA A 80 -10.99 -15.88 -29.31
C ALA A 80 -12.18 -15.60 -28.36
N ALA A 81 -11.92 -15.19 -27.12
CA ALA A 81 -12.95 -14.89 -26.12
C ALA A 81 -13.79 -13.64 -26.42
N GLY A 82 -13.44 -12.87 -27.46
CA GLY A 82 -14.10 -11.62 -27.81
C GLY A 82 -13.78 -10.49 -26.83
N GLU A 83 -14.25 -9.27 -27.13
CA GLU A 83 -14.21 -8.18 -26.15
C GLU A 83 -15.01 -8.59 -24.91
N ARG A 84 -14.42 -8.40 -23.74
CA ARG A 84 -15.11 -8.63 -22.47
C ARG A 84 -16.32 -7.70 -22.44
N GLN A 85 -17.53 -8.26 -22.54
CA GLN A 85 -18.73 -7.48 -22.32
C GLN A 85 -18.66 -6.92 -20.89
N GLU A 86 -18.72 -5.59 -20.79
CA GLU A 86 -18.88 -4.95 -19.50
C GLU A 86 -20.16 -5.50 -18.85
N PRO A 87 -20.13 -5.83 -17.55
CA PRO A 87 -21.30 -6.33 -16.86
C PRO A 87 -22.47 -5.36 -17.07
N PRO A 88 -23.70 -5.85 -17.24
CA PRO A 88 -24.85 -5.08 -17.74
C PRO A 88 -25.27 -3.88 -16.87
N ARG A 89 -24.62 -3.66 -15.72
CA ARG A 89 -24.84 -2.55 -14.80
C ARG A 89 -23.56 -1.78 -14.44
N GLY A 90 -22.44 -2.04 -15.12
CA GLY A 90 -21.14 -1.46 -14.73
C GLY A 90 -20.67 -1.89 -13.35
N GLU A 91 -21.08 -3.10 -12.90
CA GLU A 91 -20.74 -3.70 -11.61
C GLU A 91 -19.43 -4.48 -11.70
N TYR A 92 -18.42 -4.06 -10.94
CA TYR A 92 -17.09 -4.64 -10.97
C TYR A 92 -16.74 -5.29 -9.64
N GLN A 93 -16.23 -6.52 -9.71
CA GLN A 93 -15.75 -7.28 -8.56
C GLN A 93 -14.33 -7.78 -8.86
N PHE A 94 -13.38 -7.51 -7.95
CA PHE A 94 -11.96 -7.84 -8.15
C PHE A 94 -11.59 -9.26 -7.67
N GLY A 95 -12.45 -9.91 -6.87
CA GLY A 95 -12.28 -11.30 -6.44
C GLY A 95 -13.57 -11.91 -5.88
N PRO A 96 -13.68 -13.26 -5.81
CA PRO A 96 -14.85 -13.92 -5.24
C PRO A 96 -15.09 -13.48 -3.79
N GLY A 97 -16.29 -12.96 -3.51
CA GLY A 97 -16.66 -12.46 -2.17
C GLY A 97 -16.18 -11.04 -1.86
N GLU A 98 -15.48 -10.39 -2.78
CA GLU A 98 -15.08 -8.98 -2.62
C GLU A 98 -16.24 -8.03 -2.91
N ARG A 99 -16.08 -6.77 -2.47
CA ARG A 99 -17.06 -5.70 -2.66
C ARG A 99 -17.28 -5.45 -4.16
N ILE A 100 -18.56 -5.30 -4.53
CA ILE A 100 -18.96 -4.89 -5.87
C ILE A 100 -18.89 -3.35 -5.94
N PHE A 101 -18.29 -2.84 -7.01
CA PHE A 101 -18.19 -1.42 -7.29
C PHE A 101 -18.98 -1.06 -8.54
N ILE A 102 -19.74 0.02 -8.48
CA ILE A 102 -20.37 0.62 -9.66
C ILE A 102 -19.58 1.90 -9.97
N TYR A 103 -19.09 2.02 -11.19
CA TYR A 103 -18.15 3.09 -11.57
C TYR A 103 -18.71 4.48 -11.25
N ASP A 104 -19.92 4.81 -11.70
CA ASP A 104 -20.49 6.17 -11.53
C ASP A 104 -20.77 6.50 -10.06
N VAL A 105 -21.20 5.50 -9.28
CA VAL A 105 -21.40 5.63 -7.83
C VAL A 105 -20.06 5.91 -7.15
N LEU A 106 -19.03 5.13 -7.48
CA LEU A 106 -17.69 5.31 -6.92
C LEU A 106 -17.07 6.64 -7.35
N LEU A 107 -17.27 7.06 -8.59
CA LEU A 107 -16.81 8.35 -9.11
C LEU A 107 -17.39 9.50 -8.28
N THR A 108 -18.70 9.46 -8.05
CA THR A 108 -19.41 10.46 -7.24
C THR A 108 -18.90 10.48 -5.81
N GLU A 109 -18.78 9.30 -5.19
CA GLU A 109 -18.24 9.14 -3.83
C GLU A 109 -16.82 9.70 -3.70
N VAL A 110 -15.94 9.43 -4.67
CA VAL A 110 -14.55 9.91 -4.64
C VAL A 110 -14.50 11.42 -4.85
N LYS A 111 -15.34 12.00 -5.71
CA LYS A 111 -15.43 13.47 -5.87
C LYS A 111 -15.81 14.16 -4.57
N GLU A 112 -16.89 13.72 -3.91
CA GLU A 112 -17.35 14.29 -2.64
C GLU A 112 -16.30 14.20 -1.54
N ARG A 113 -15.66 13.04 -1.42
CA ARG A 113 -14.57 12.81 -0.45
C ARG A 113 -13.33 13.62 -0.78
N GLY A 114 -12.99 13.72 -2.06
CA GLY A 114 -11.88 14.52 -2.57
C GLY A 114 -12.05 15.99 -2.21
N LEU A 115 -13.22 16.56 -2.43
CA LEU A 115 -13.55 17.94 -2.04
C LEU A 115 -13.37 18.15 -0.52
N THR A 116 -13.92 17.23 0.28
CA THR A 116 -13.81 17.30 1.74
C THR A 116 -12.35 17.20 2.20
N TYR A 117 -11.58 16.31 1.58
CA TYR A 117 -10.17 16.13 1.89
C TYR A 117 -9.32 17.35 1.49
N MET A 118 -9.55 17.95 0.33
CA MET A 118 -8.79 19.14 -0.10
C MET A 118 -9.09 20.35 0.79
N ALA A 119 -10.29 20.42 1.38
CA ALA A 119 -10.65 21.42 2.38
C ALA A 119 -10.09 21.14 3.80
N SER A 120 -9.44 20.00 4.03
CA SER A 120 -9.02 19.52 5.36
C SER A 120 -7.57 19.84 5.74
N TYR A 121 -6.98 20.89 5.17
CA TYR A 121 -5.56 21.20 5.28
C TYR A 121 -4.65 19.96 5.10
N PRO A 122 -4.73 19.23 3.98
CA PRO A 122 -4.04 17.96 3.80
C PRO A 122 -2.50 18.04 3.73
N GLY A 123 -1.94 19.21 4.01
CA GLY A 123 -0.54 19.56 3.82
C GLY A 123 -0.25 20.03 2.40
N LEU A 124 0.96 20.55 2.20
CA LEU A 124 1.38 21.19 0.95
C LEU A 124 1.40 20.21 -0.24
N ASP A 125 0.95 20.67 -1.40
CA ASP A 125 0.87 19.89 -2.65
C ASP A 125 2.24 19.44 -3.16
N GLU A 126 3.25 20.29 -3.00
CA GLU A 126 4.63 20.06 -3.45
C GLU A 126 5.37 18.94 -2.70
N ARG A 127 4.79 18.43 -1.60
CA ARG A 127 5.41 17.31 -0.88
C ARG A 127 5.32 16.04 -1.71
N ALA A 128 6.43 15.33 -1.85
CA ALA A 128 6.53 14.11 -2.65
C ALA A 128 5.40 13.08 -2.39
N LYS A 129 4.98 12.92 -1.12
CA LYS A 129 3.90 11.98 -0.74
C LYS A 129 2.48 12.49 -1.03
N ASN A 130 2.33 13.77 -1.36
CA ASN A 130 1.07 14.42 -1.69
C ASN A 130 0.87 14.55 -3.20
N ILE A 131 1.95 14.78 -3.97
CA ILE A 131 1.91 15.01 -5.44
C ILE A 131 0.97 14.04 -6.16
N ALA A 132 1.13 12.73 -5.96
CA ALA A 132 0.34 11.73 -6.68
C ALA A 132 -1.16 11.80 -6.34
N LEU A 133 -1.51 11.77 -5.04
CA LEU A 133 -2.91 11.79 -4.62
C LEU A 133 -3.58 13.14 -4.91
N HIS A 134 -2.92 14.25 -4.58
CA HIS A 134 -3.48 15.59 -4.77
C HIS A 134 -3.64 15.89 -6.26
N GLY A 135 -2.65 15.52 -7.08
CA GLY A 135 -2.75 15.62 -8.53
C GLY A 135 -3.92 14.82 -9.10
N SER A 136 -4.12 13.58 -8.66
CA SER A 136 -5.25 12.76 -9.13
C SER A 136 -6.61 13.29 -8.67
N ILE A 137 -6.73 13.80 -7.44
CA ILE A 137 -7.96 14.44 -6.96
C ILE A 137 -8.25 15.71 -7.78
N ASN A 138 -7.26 16.58 -8.00
CA ASN A 138 -7.47 17.81 -8.76
C ASN A 138 -7.89 17.52 -10.21
N ARG A 139 -7.22 16.59 -10.90
CA ARG A 139 -7.62 16.18 -12.27
C ARG A 139 -9.03 15.59 -12.32
N LEU A 140 -9.42 14.83 -11.29
CA LEU A 140 -10.78 14.29 -11.16
C LEU A 140 -11.82 15.39 -10.91
N LEU A 141 -11.51 16.39 -10.08
CA LEU A 141 -12.42 17.47 -9.73
C LEU A 141 -12.58 18.51 -10.85
N GLU A 142 -11.54 18.71 -11.65
CA GLU A 142 -11.56 19.58 -12.83
C GLU A 142 -12.21 18.91 -14.06
N ASP A 143 -12.66 17.66 -13.94
CA ASP A 143 -13.19 16.85 -15.04
C ASP A 143 -12.21 16.72 -16.24
N ASN A 144 -10.91 16.83 -15.95
CA ASN A 144 -9.84 16.81 -16.94
C ASN A 144 -9.43 15.38 -17.34
N GLU A 145 -9.75 14.39 -16.51
CA GLU A 145 -9.39 13.00 -16.75
C GLU A 145 -10.51 12.07 -16.27
N ARG A 146 -10.73 10.97 -17.00
CA ARG A 146 -11.64 9.89 -16.58
C ARG A 146 -10.80 8.76 -15.98
N PRO A 147 -10.71 8.65 -14.65
CA PRO A 147 -9.88 7.61 -14.04
C PRO A 147 -10.46 6.23 -14.31
N THR A 148 -9.61 5.22 -14.30
CA THR A 148 -10.02 3.83 -14.24
C THR A 148 -10.70 3.53 -12.91
N LEU A 149 -11.48 2.44 -12.86
CA LEU A 149 -12.08 1.99 -11.61
C LEU A 149 -11.05 1.70 -10.51
N MET A 150 -9.89 1.12 -10.88
CA MET A 150 -8.83 0.84 -9.90
C MET A 150 -8.28 2.13 -9.30
N GLU A 151 -8.06 3.16 -10.12
CA GLU A 151 -7.61 4.47 -9.63
C GLU A 151 -8.64 5.12 -8.70
N LEU A 152 -9.94 4.97 -8.99
CA LEU A 152 -11.00 5.43 -8.08
C LEU A 152 -10.96 4.68 -6.73
N VAL A 153 -10.74 3.37 -6.74
CA VAL A 153 -10.61 2.58 -5.49
C VAL A 153 -9.37 3.01 -4.70
N GLU A 154 -8.23 3.16 -5.35
CA GLU A 154 -6.98 3.61 -4.73
C GLU A 154 -7.11 5.02 -4.15
N MET A 155 -7.75 5.95 -4.88
CA MET A 155 -8.03 7.29 -4.39
C MET A 155 -8.95 7.26 -3.16
N ARG A 156 -10.06 6.52 -3.21
CA ARG A 156 -10.98 6.40 -2.06
C ARG A 156 -10.26 5.87 -0.82
N ASP A 157 -9.52 4.78 -0.97
CA ASP A 157 -8.86 4.11 0.15
C ASP A 157 -7.71 4.97 0.71
N SER A 158 -7.02 5.73 -0.14
CA SER A 158 -6.01 6.71 0.26
C SER A 158 -6.62 7.90 1.00
N ILE A 159 -7.73 8.46 0.53
CA ILE A 159 -8.45 9.53 1.22
C ILE A 159 -8.94 9.03 2.59
N ASP A 160 -9.50 7.82 2.65
CA ASP A 160 -10.02 7.22 3.88
C ASP A 160 -8.94 6.95 4.92
N TYR A 161 -7.79 6.47 4.47
CA TYR A 161 -6.61 6.35 5.32
C TYR A 161 -6.25 7.69 5.96
N ARG A 162 -6.08 8.74 5.15
CA ARG A 162 -5.66 10.06 5.66
C ARG A 162 -6.72 10.72 6.53
N MET A 163 -7.97 10.73 6.10
CA MET A 163 -9.09 11.37 6.79
C MET A 163 -9.48 10.62 8.06
N ARG A 164 -9.83 9.33 7.94
CA ARG A 164 -10.41 8.60 9.07
C ARG A 164 -9.35 7.97 9.96
N LYS A 165 -8.39 7.26 9.38
CA LYS A 165 -7.40 6.52 10.18
C LYS A 165 -6.34 7.43 10.79
N ILE A 166 -5.92 8.48 10.08
CA ILE A 166 -4.87 9.38 10.58
C ILE A 166 -5.47 10.60 11.28
N MET A 167 -6.20 11.45 10.56
CA MET A 167 -6.73 12.68 11.16
C MET A 167 -7.83 12.38 12.19
N GLY A 168 -8.71 11.42 11.91
CA GLY A 168 -9.73 10.97 12.86
C GLY A 168 -9.12 10.40 14.16
N ALA A 169 -8.08 9.57 14.07
CA ALA A 169 -7.38 9.06 15.26
C ALA A 169 -6.67 10.18 16.04
N ALA A 170 -6.00 11.10 15.35
CA ALA A 170 -5.35 12.24 15.99
C ALA A 170 -6.37 13.15 16.73
N THR A 171 -7.54 13.35 16.12
CA THR A 171 -8.69 14.03 16.75
C THR A 171 -9.24 13.24 17.95
N ALA A 172 -9.27 11.91 17.90
CA ALA A 172 -9.68 11.11 19.05
C ALA A 172 -8.66 11.23 20.20
N TYR A 173 -7.36 11.24 19.90
CA TYR A 173 -6.30 11.40 20.89
C TYR A 173 -6.33 12.74 21.60
N LYS A 174 -6.51 13.87 20.90
CA LYS A 174 -6.67 15.18 21.57
C LYS A 174 -7.92 15.23 22.46
N LYS A 175 -9.01 14.56 22.06
CA LYS A 175 -10.25 14.46 22.85
C LYS A 175 -10.04 13.60 24.09
N PHE A 176 -9.32 12.49 23.97
CA PHE A 176 -8.94 11.64 25.11
C PHE A 176 -8.09 12.39 26.15
N TRP A 177 -7.23 13.31 25.68
CA TRP A 177 -6.47 14.20 26.57
C TRP A 177 -7.25 15.43 27.05
N ASP A 178 -8.50 15.59 26.63
CA ASP A 178 -9.38 16.73 26.96
C ASP A 178 -8.78 18.09 26.59
N LEU A 179 -8.20 18.18 25.38
CA LEU A 179 -7.60 19.42 24.89
C LEU A 179 -8.60 20.27 24.10
N ASP A 180 -8.72 21.54 24.49
CA ASP A 180 -9.45 22.57 23.75
C ASP A 180 -8.62 23.10 22.56
N MET A 181 -8.48 22.26 21.54
CA MET A 181 -7.83 22.60 20.27
C MET A 181 -8.74 22.27 19.11
N PRO A 182 -8.61 22.90 17.92
CA PRO A 182 -9.39 22.48 16.75
C PRO A 182 -9.09 21.04 16.35
N ASP A 183 -10.09 20.33 15.81
CA ASP A 183 -9.92 18.96 15.28
C ASP A 183 -8.87 18.93 14.15
N CYS A 184 -8.18 17.80 13.97
CA CYS A 184 -6.98 17.68 13.14
C CYS A 184 -7.20 18.11 11.68
N GLU A 185 -8.38 17.87 11.12
CA GLU A 185 -8.75 18.29 9.77
C GLU A 185 -8.82 19.82 9.59
N LYS A 186 -8.97 20.58 10.68
CA LYS A 186 -9.08 22.05 10.66
C LYS A 186 -7.76 22.77 10.92
N VAL A 187 -6.68 22.03 11.16
CA VAL A 187 -5.39 22.61 11.53
C VAL A 187 -4.40 22.45 10.38
N ASP A 188 -3.82 23.59 9.98
CA ASP A 188 -2.62 23.62 9.15
C ASP A 188 -1.39 23.33 10.02
N VAL A 189 -1.02 22.06 10.12
CA VAL A 189 0.15 21.62 10.88
C VAL A 189 1.47 22.10 10.28
N ASP A 190 1.49 22.58 9.05
CA ASP A 190 2.70 23.06 8.39
C ASP A 190 2.99 24.53 8.70
N ALA A 191 1.99 25.28 9.16
CA ALA A 191 2.16 26.63 9.71
C ALA A 191 2.86 26.65 11.07
N TYR A 192 2.88 25.52 11.79
CA TYR A 192 3.52 25.43 13.10
C TYR A 192 5.05 25.33 12.97
N VAL A 193 5.73 26.42 13.29
CA VAL A 193 7.19 26.53 13.29
C VAL A 193 7.72 26.75 14.70
N GLY A 194 8.83 26.08 15.05
CA GLY A 194 9.48 26.29 16.34
C GLY A 194 10.27 25.10 16.86
N SER A 195 11.20 25.37 17.78
CA SER A 195 12.03 24.34 18.42
C SER A 195 11.20 23.38 19.29
N ASN A 196 10.15 23.88 19.94
CA ASN A 196 9.25 23.06 20.76
C ASN A 196 8.48 22.04 19.92
N VAL A 197 7.87 22.46 18.81
CA VAL A 197 7.17 21.56 17.87
C VAL A 197 8.15 20.51 17.30
N ARG A 198 9.37 20.91 16.93
CA ARG A 198 10.39 19.98 16.44
C ARG A 198 10.78 18.92 17.48
N ARG A 199 10.95 19.32 18.74
CA ARG A 199 11.26 18.41 19.86
C ARG A 199 10.10 17.47 20.15
N ALA A 200 8.87 18.00 20.20
CA ALA A 200 7.66 17.20 20.37
C ALA A 200 7.49 16.20 19.24
N PHE A 201 7.70 16.61 17.98
CA PHE A 201 7.61 15.70 16.83
C PHE A 201 8.62 14.56 16.89
N ALA A 202 9.86 14.85 17.28
CA ALA A 202 10.88 13.81 17.47
C ALA A 202 10.53 12.84 18.61
N LEU A 203 9.82 13.29 19.65
CA LEU A 203 9.32 12.43 20.72
C LEU A 203 8.14 11.57 20.22
N VAL A 204 7.12 12.18 19.62
CA VAL A 204 5.93 11.48 19.10
C VAL A 204 6.32 10.42 18.07
N GLY A 205 7.32 10.70 17.23
CA GLY A 205 7.83 9.76 16.23
C GLY A 205 8.44 8.47 16.79
N LYS A 206 8.67 8.37 18.10
CA LYS A 206 9.11 7.12 18.76
C LYS A 206 7.95 6.17 19.06
N TYR A 207 6.71 6.62 18.91
CA TYR A 207 5.52 5.88 19.26
C TYR A 207 4.77 5.40 18.01
N ALA A 208 4.34 4.14 18.01
CA ALA A 208 3.55 3.54 16.93
C ALA A 208 2.05 3.91 17.04
N LEU A 209 1.75 5.21 17.15
CA LEU A 209 0.39 5.72 17.35
C LEU A 209 -0.49 5.44 16.13
N PHE A 210 0.05 5.63 14.93
CA PHE A 210 -0.71 5.48 13.69
C PHE A 210 -0.30 4.21 12.95
N ASP A 211 -1.28 3.54 12.35
CA ASP A 211 -1.02 2.34 11.54
C ASP A 211 -0.40 2.70 10.20
N GLU A 212 0.45 1.81 9.69
CA GLU A 212 0.99 1.91 8.33
C GLU A 212 -0.12 1.74 7.27
N PRO A 213 0.00 2.39 6.11
CA PRO A 213 -0.99 2.27 5.05
C PRO A 213 -1.02 0.84 4.50
N ALA A 214 -2.22 0.34 4.23
CA ALA A 214 -2.37 -0.87 3.41
C ALA A 214 -1.95 -0.60 1.97
N ARG A 215 -1.77 -1.66 1.16
CA ARG A 215 -1.25 -1.59 -0.22
C ARG A 215 -1.91 -0.52 -1.10
N LEU A 216 -3.23 -0.33 -0.99
CA LEU A 216 -4.00 0.62 -1.80
C LEU A 216 -4.11 2.02 -1.17
N GLN A 217 -3.61 2.21 0.05
CA GLN A 217 -3.71 3.47 0.81
C GLN A 217 -2.53 4.41 0.56
N GLY A 218 -1.59 4.00 -0.31
CA GLY A 218 -0.44 4.80 -0.72
C GLY A 218 0.64 4.88 0.35
N HIS A 219 1.11 6.09 0.63
CA HIS A 219 2.26 6.34 1.50
C HIS A 219 1.87 6.76 2.91
N THR A 220 2.82 6.60 3.84
CA THR A 220 2.69 7.10 5.21
C THR A 220 2.39 8.59 5.24
N TYR A 221 1.39 8.97 6.04
CA TYR A 221 0.88 10.31 6.11
C TYR A 221 1.15 10.91 7.49
N VAL A 222 2.11 11.85 7.54
CA VAL A 222 2.71 12.33 8.80
C VAL A 222 1.89 13.39 9.51
N LYS A 223 0.76 13.84 8.95
CA LYS A 223 -0.05 14.92 9.53
C LYS A 223 -0.52 14.58 10.95
N GLY A 224 -0.95 13.35 11.21
CA GLY A 224 -1.37 12.92 12.55
C GLY A 224 -0.25 13.07 13.59
N LEU A 225 0.97 12.62 13.27
CA LEU A 225 2.14 12.78 14.14
C LEU A 225 2.46 14.26 14.40
N LYS A 226 2.42 15.09 13.35
CA LYS A 226 2.64 16.53 13.47
C LYS A 226 1.58 17.20 14.32
N TYR A 227 0.31 16.84 14.14
CA TYR A 227 -0.79 17.40 14.91
C TYR A 227 -0.64 17.12 16.40
N ILE A 228 -0.33 15.87 16.79
CA ILE A 228 -0.06 15.51 18.19
C ILE A 228 1.14 16.29 18.74
N ALA A 229 2.18 16.50 17.92
CA ALA A 229 3.31 17.32 18.31
C ALA A 229 2.93 18.80 18.53
N CYS A 230 2.05 19.36 17.69
CA CYS A 230 1.49 20.69 17.90
C CYS A 230 0.70 20.75 19.21
N CYS A 231 -0.13 19.75 19.52
CA CYS A 231 -0.87 19.70 20.80
C CYS A 231 0.07 19.72 22.01
N ILE A 232 1.15 18.93 21.99
CA ILE A 232 2.14 18.91 23.06
C ILE A 232 2.86 20.27 23.17
N ALA A 233 3.18 20.90 22.04
CA ALA A 233 3.87 22.18 22.04
C ALA A 233 2.98 23.32 22.57
N GLU A 234 1.69 23.34 22.21
CA GLU A 234 0.72 24.36 22.65
C GLU A 234 0.37 24.25 24.14
N THR A 235 0.29 23.02 24.66
CA THR A 235 0.03 22.78 26.09
C THR A 235 1.23 23.13 26.99
N GLY A 236 2.43 23.25 26.42
CA GLY A 236 3.64 23.56 27.17
C GLY A 236 4.10 22.45 28.12
N TRP A 237 3.64 21.21 27.92
CA TRP A 237 4.02 20.07 28.75
C TRP A 237 5.54 19.86 28.78
N SER A 238 6.06 19.53 29.96
CA SER A 238 7.43 19.06 30.10
C SER A 238 7.65 17.75 29.35
N TYR A 239 8.91 17.39 29.10
CA TYR A 239 9.24 16.13 28.43
C TYR A 239 8.65 14.90 29.14
N ALA A 240 8.67 14.89 30.48
CA ALA A 240 8.13 13.80 31.29
C ALA A 240 6.60 13.70 31.18
N GLU A 241 5.90 14.84 31.25
CA GLU A 241 4.44 14.89 31.09
C GLU A 241 4.02 14.46 29.68
N ALA A 242 4.70 14.97 28.64
CA ALA A 242 4.45 14.58 27.26
C ALA A 242 4.67 13.07 27.03
N THR A 243 5.72 12.50 27.64
CA THR A 243 5.99 11.05 27.58
C THR A 243 4.87 10.26 28.24
N ALA A 244 4.46 10.63 29.46
CA ALA A 244 3.36 9.96 30.17
C ALA A 244 2.03 10.04 29.41
N LYS A 245 1.76 11.17 28.75
CA LYS A 245 0.59 11.35 27.89
C LYS A 245 0.65 10.48 26.64
N LEU A 246 1.82 10.33 26.01
CA LEU A 246 1.99 9.43 24.87
C LEU A 246 1.87 7.95 25.28
N ASP A 247 2.41 7.58 26.44
CA ASP A 247 2.25 6.23 26.99
C ASP A 247 0.77 5.87 27.24
N SER A 248 -0.06 6.85 27.64
CA SER A 248 -1.49 6.62 27.82
C SER A 248 -2.22 6.43 26.49
N LEU A 249 -1.78 7.08 25.41
CA LEU A 249 -2.35 6.85 24.07
C LEU A 249 -2.04 5.44 23.54
N VAL A 250 -0.85 4.90 23.82
CA VAL A 250 -0.50 3.53 23.43
C VAL A 250 -1.44 2.51 24.07
N LYS A 251 -1.90 2.77 25.30
CA LYS A 251 -2.87 1.91 26.00
C LYS A 251 -4.31 2.12 25.56
N TYR A 252 -4.62 3.31 25.04
CA TYR A 252 -5.95 3.66 24.55
C TYR A 252 -6.22 3.10 23.15
N LYS A 253 -5.19 3.04 22.30
CA LYS A 253 -5.23 2.44 20.97
C LYS A 253 -5.55 0.94 21.04
#